data_AF-A0A7S3J440-F1
#
_entry.id   AF-A0A7S3J440-F1
#
_cell.length_a   1.000
_cell.length_b   1.000
_cell.length_c   1.000
_cell.angle_alpha   90.00
_cell.angle_beta   90.00
_cell.angle_gamma   90.00
#
_symmetry.space_group_name_H-M   'P 1'
#
loop_
_entity.id
_entity.type
_entity.pdbx_description
1 polymer ?
#
loop_
_entity_poly.entity_id
_entity_poly.type
_entity_poly.pdbx_seq_one_letter_code
_entity_poly.pdbx_strand_id
1 'polypeptide(L)'
;MPWTWFFSCEFQLFLFVPIIAMVAKKSKLFGYIVPIVLVVMDIILMSVLNGVASHPGANPYLDTAYFTDLYIKPWSRSIPYYLGVFFGTVFYNYVKNPDDSFMLNKIKYNPLLRAAMYVLGFSLMFVMVFSVYDYTKDYGTGWSTGARVAYATLSTPLFILGLVLIIIPALLNRAKLVRFLLIGPVLTLLARSTYIVALSHPVLMIGIYVTTGQAIYMETYKMFAMFC
;
A
#
# COMPACT_ATOMS: atom_id res chain seq x y z
N MET A 1 -12.88 -13.22 13.80
CA MET A 1 -13.79 -12.05 13.77
C MET A 1 -13.72 -11.43 12.39
N PRO A 2 -14.80 -10.79 11.86
CA PRO A 2 -14.83 -10.34 10.47
C PRO A 2 -13.71 -9.38 10.06
N TRP A 3 -13.05 -8.68 10.99
CA TRP A 3 -11.95 -7.76 10.72
C TRP A 3 -10.56 -8.40 10.78
N THR A 4 -10.40 -9.66 11.20
CA THR A 4 -9.07 -10.28 11.37
C THR A 4 -8.44 -10.80 10.07
N TRP A 5 -9.13 -10.66 8.93
CA TRP A 5 -8.68 -11.17 7.63
C TRP A 5 -7.34 -10.57 7.19
N PHE A 6 -7.10 -9.27 7.47
CA PHE A 6 -5.87 -8.60 7.05
C PHE A 6 -4.66 -9.20 7.76
N PHE A 7 -4.78 -9.53 9.05
CA PHE A 7 -3.71 -10.15 9.83
C PHE A 7 -3.30 -11.50 9.25
N SER A 8 -4.28 -12.34 8.89
CA SER A 8 -4.01 -13.63 8.23
C SER A 8 -3.32 -13.46 6.89
N CYS A 9 -3.67 -12.43 6.11
CA CYS A 9 -3.03 -12.14 4.82
C CYS A 9 -1.59 -11.67 5.01
N GLU A 10 -1.37 -10.69 5.88
CA GLU A 10 -0.06 -10.09 6.13
C GLU A 10 0.91 -11.07 6.77
N PHE A 11 0.45 -11.95 7.66
CA PHE A 11 1.28 -13.01 8.23
C PHE A 11 1.77 -13.98 7.16
N GLN A 12 0.90 -14.42 6.25
CA GLN A 12 1.28 -15.29 5.13
C GLN A 12 2.32 -14.61 4.25
N LEU A 13 2.08 -13.36 3.85
CA LEU A 13 3.01 -12.59 3.01
C LEU A 13 4.35 -12.33 3.72
N PHE A 14 4.32 -12.07 5.01
CA PHE A 14 5.52 -11.90 5.84
C PHE A 14 6.39 -13.17 5.86
N LEU A 15 5.81 -14.37 5.84
CA LEU A 15 6.59 -15.62 5.74
C LEU A 15 7.26 -15.79 4.37
N PHE A 16 6.63 -15.31 3.29
CA PHE A 16 7.20 -15.42 1.94
C PHE A 16 8.32 -14.42 1.67
N VAL A 17 8.26 -13.23 2.27
CA VAL A 17 9.24 -12.14 2.02
C VAL A 17 10.70 -12.55 2.30
N PRO A 18 11.04 -13.17 3.45
CA PRO A 18 12.40 -13.65 3.71
C PRO A 18 12.91 -14.62 2.64
N ILE A 19 12.03 -15.48 2.10
CA ILE A 19 12.40 -16.45 1.07
C ILE A 19 12.80 -15.71 -0.22
N ILE A 20 11.98 -14.75 -0.65
CA ILE A 20 12.27 -13.92 -1.83
C ILE A 20 13.56 -13.11 -1.60
N ALA A 21 13.73 -12.53 -0.41
CA ALA A 21 14.92 -11.78 -0.05
C ALA A 21 16.20 -12.66 0.00
N MET A 22 16.10 -13.92 0.44
CA MET A 22 17.21 -14.87 0.42
C MET A 22 17.65 -15.20 -1.01
N VAL A 23 16.70 -15.39 -1.93
CA VAL A 23 16.99 -15.59 -3.36
C VAL A 23 17.63 -14.34 -3.96
N ALA A 24 17.09 -13.16 -3.63
CA ALA A 24 17.63 -11.86 -4.05
C ALA A 24 19.08 -11.64 -3.57
N LYS A 25 19.43 -12.15 -2.38
CA LYS A 25 20.80 -12.06 -1.83
C LYS A 25 21.81 -12.91 -2.61
N LYS A 26 21.40 -14.03 -3.20
CA LYS A 26 22.30 -14.93 -3.95
C LYS A 26 22.74 -14.36 -5.29
N SER A 27 21.92 -13.51 -5.92
CA SER A 27 22.26 -12.84 -7.18
C SER A 27 21.57 -11.49 -7.29
N LYS A 28 22.35 -10.45 -7.62
CA LYS A 28 21.82 -9.09 -7.90
C LYS A 28 20.71 -9.13 -8.94
N LEU A 29 20.88 -9.95 -9.99
CA LEU A 29 19.91 -10.08 -11.08
C LEU A 29 18.56 -10.64 -10.58
N PHE A 30 18.60 -11.71 -9.78
CA PHE A 30 17.37 -12.30 -9.22
C PHE A 30 16.66 -11.35 -8.27
N GLY A 31 17.41 -10.54 -7.51
CA GLY A 31 16.82 -9.54 -6.63
C GLY A 31 16.10 -8.40 -7.36
N TYR A 32 16.39 -8.19 -8.65
CA TYR A 32 15.66 -7.23 -9.49
C TYR A 32 14.54 -7.89 -10.29
N ILE A 33 14.81 -9.03 -10.94
CA ILE A 33 13.86 -9.64 -11.87
C ILE A 33 12.70 -10.28 -11.11
N VAL A 34 12.96 -11.08 -10.08
CA VAL A 34 11.91 -11.88 -9.42
C VAL A 34 10.80 -11.00 -8.86
N PRO A 35 11.08 -9.92 -8.09
CA PRO A 35 10.00 -9.09 -7.56
C PRO A 35 9.21 -8.36 -8.66
N ILE A 36 9.87 -7.91 -9.73
CA ILE A 36 9.20 -7.23 -10.85
C ILE A 36 8.27 -8.18 -11.60
N VAL A 37 8.71 -9.42 -11.86
CA VAL A 37 7.87 -10.45 -12.47
C VAL A 37 6.66 -10.73 -11.59
N LEU A 38 6.83 -10.85 -10.27
CA LEU A 38 5.72 -11.08 -9.34
C LEU A 38 4.73 -9.91 -9.31
N VAL A 39 5.20 -8.66 -9.36
CA VAL A 39 4.32 -7.47 -9.46
C VAL A 39 3.52 -7.49 -10.76
N VAL A 40 4.17 -7.78 -11.90
CA VAL A 40 3.49 -7.84 -13.21
C VAL A 40 2.47 -8.97 -13.23
N MET A 41 2.81 -10.14 -12.70
CA MET A 41 1.89 -11.27 -12.57
C MET A 41 0.68 -10.92 -11.70
N ASP A 42 0.87 -10.23 -10.58
CA ASP A 42 -0.23 -9.80 -9.70
C ASP A 42 -1.14 -8.78 -10.40
N ILE A 43 -0.57 -7.78 -11.08
CA ILE A 43 -1.32 -6.80 -11.88
C ILE A 43 -2.16 -7.49 -12.96
N ILE A 44 -1.58 -8.46 -13.68
CA ILE A 44 -2.30 -9.21 -14.72
C ILE A 44 -3.42 -10.03 -14.09
N LEU A 45 -3.12 -10.78 -13.03
CA LEU A 45 -4.10 -11.62 -12.32
C LEU A 45 -5.28 -10.77 -11.82
N MET A 46 -4.99 -9.66 -11.14
CA MET A 46 -6.01 -8.74 -10.64
C MET A 46 -6.84 -8.13 -11.76
N SER A 47 -6.22 -7.75 -12.87
CA SER A 47 -6.94 -7.19 -14.04
C SER A 47 -7.88 -8.21 -14.67
N VAL A 48 -7.41 -9.45 -14.84
CA VAL A 48 -8.23 -10.54 -15.41
C VAL A 48 -9.38 -10.89 -14.48
N LEU A 49 -9.12 -11.06 -13.19
CA LEU A 49 -10.16 -11.43 -12.24
C LEU A 49 -11.22 -10.34 -12.07
N ASN A 50 -10.81 -9.07 -11.98
CA ASN A 50 -11.76 -7.95 -11.95
C ASN A 50 -12.53 -7.81 -13.28
N GLY A 51 -11.88 -8.07 -14.42
CA GLY A 51 -12.51 -7.98 -15.74
C GLY A 51 -13.53 -9.09 -16.00
N VAL A 52 -13.21 -10.33 -15.65
CA VAL A 52 -14.07 -11.50 -15.91
C VAL A 52 -15.26 -11.54 -14.96
N ALA A 53 -15.05 -11.25 -13.68
CA ALA A 53 -16.10 -11.33 -12.68
C ALA A 53 -17.02 -10.09 -12.66
N SER A 54 -16.74 -9.08 -13.49
CA SER A 54 -17.51 -7.82 -13.58
C SER A 54 -17.78 -7.18 -12.22
N HIS A 55 -16.89 -7.38 -11.26
CA HIS A 55 -16.99 -6.72 -9.98
C HIS A 55 -16.85 -5.20 -10.22
N PRO A 56 -17.77 -4.36 -9.73
CA PRO A 56 -17.56 -2.91 -9.58
C PRO A 56 -16.39 -2.55 -8.61
N GLY A 57 -15.31 -3.33 -8.58
CA GLY A 57 -14.26 -3.46 -7.56
C GLY A 57 -13.34 -2.27 -7.30
N ALA A 58 -13.77 -1.04 -7.55
CA ALA A 58 -13.03 0.15 -7.12
C ALA A 58 -13.20 0.44 -5.62
N ASN A 59 -14.22 -0.10 -4.95
CA ASN A 59 -14.45 0.11 -3.52
C ASN A 59 -15.00 -1.16 -2.82
N PRO A 60 -14.27 -1.77 -1.87
CA PRO A 60 -14.71 -2.97 -1.15
C PRO A 60 -15.95 -2.79 -0.26
N TYR A 61 -16.30 -1.55 0.08
CA TYR A 61 -17.51 -1.28 0.87
C TYR A 61 -18.78 -1.27 0.01
N LEU A 62 -18.65 -0.95 -1.28
CA LEU A 62 -19.78 -0.89 -2.21
C LEU A 62 -20.03 -2.24 -2.92
N ASP A 63 -19.04 -3.13 -2.91
CA ASP A 63 -19.11 -4.43 -3.58
C ASP A 63 -18.61 -5.54 -2.64
N THR A 64 -19.57 -6.25 -2.04
CA THR A 64 -19.30 -7.37 -1.13
C THR A 64 -18.66 -8.55 -1.84
N ALA A 65 -18.96 -8.78 -3.12
CA ALA A 65 -18.40 -9.89 -3.87
C ALA A 65 -16.94 -9.60 -4.22
N TYR A 66 -16.62 -8.36 -4.64
CA TYR A 66 -15.23 -7.90 -4.74
C TYR A 66 -14.47 -8.09 -3.42
N PHE A 67 -15.11 -7.73 -2.30
CA PHE A 67 -14.49 -7.88 -0.98
C PHE A 67 -14.12 -9.33 -0.68
N THR A 68 -15.08 -10.26 -0.80
CA THR A 68 -14.89 -11.66 -0.42
C THR A 68 -14.03 -12.45 -1.40
N ASP A 69 -14.16 -12.15 -2.68
CA ASP A 69 -13.62 -13.00 -3.76
C ASP A 69 -12.20 -12.55 -4.12
N LEU A 70 -11.93 -11.24 -4.06
CA LEU A 70 -10.66 -10.66 -4.49
C LEU A 70 -9.93 -9.91 -3.37
N TYR A 71 -10.60 -8.98 -2.68
CA TYR A 71 -9.93 -8.01 -1.79
C TYR A 71 -9.28 -8.65 -0.56
N ILE A 72 -9.94 -9.62 0.09
CA ILE A 72 -9.40 -10.26 1.31
C ILE A 72 -8.45 -11.43 1.04
N LYS A 73 -8.03 -11.63 -0.22
CA LYS A 73 -7.12 -12.72 -0.57
C LYS A 73 -5.67 -12.26 -0.38
N PRO A 74 -4.77 -13.11 0.17
CA PRO A 74 -3.38 -12.71 0.40
C PRO A 74 -2.64 -12.22 -0.85
N TRP A 75 -2.90 -12.85 -2.00
CA TRP A 75 -2.25 -12.48 -3.25
C TRP A 75 -2.63 -11.06 -3.71
N SER A 76 -3.88 -10.60 -3.55
CA SER A 76 -4.30 -9.24 -3.93
C SER A 76 -3.71 -8.12 -3.04
N ARG A 77 -2.92 -8.50 -2.01
CA ARG A 77 -2.20 -7.61 -1.09
C ARG A 77 -0.68 -7.73 -1.19
N SER A 78 -0.19 -8.49 -2.17
CA SER A 78 1.21 -8.91 -2.23
C SER A 78 2.17 -7.87 -2.81
N ILE A 79 1.68 -6.96 -3.66
CA ILE A 79 2.48 -5.93 -4.35
C ILE A 79 3.42 -5.13 -3.43
N PRO A 80 2.97 -4.57 -2.28
CA PRO A 80 3.84 -3.80 -1.39
C PRO A 80 5.05 -4.59 -0.92
N TYR A 81 4.89 -5.91 -0.72
CA TYR A 81 5.97 -6.79 -0.28
C TYR A 81 6.99 -7.04 -1.39
N TYR A 82 6.53 -7.28 -2.62
CA TYR A 82 7.42 -7.47 -3.77
C TYR A 82 8.18 -6.17 -4.09
N LEU A 83 7.50 -5.04 -4.14
CA LEU A 83 8.16 -3.74 -4.32
C LEU A 83 9.12 -3.43 -3.17
N GLY A 84 8.75 -3.76 -1.94
CA GLY A 84 9.62 -3.64 -0.78
C GLY A 84 10.93 -4.43 -0.93
N VAL A 85 10.88 -5.68 -1.39
CA VAL A 85 12.08 -6.49 -1.67
C VAL A 85 12.89 -5.88 -2.82
N PHE A 86 12.24 -5.41 -3.89
CA PHE A 86 12.92 -4.78 -5.02
C PHE A 86 13.71 -3.54 -4.58
N PHE A 87 13.04 -2.56 -3.96
CA PHE A 87 13.68 -1.32 -3.53
C PHE A 87 14.66 -1.55 -2.37
N GLY A 88 14.37 -2.50 -1.49
CA GLY A 88 15.31 -2.96 -0.47
C GLY A 88 16.60 -3.51 -1.08
N THR A 89 16.50 -4.30 -2.16
CA THR A 89 17.66 -4.83 -2.89
C THR A 89 18.46 -3.71 -3.57
N VAL A 90 17.77 -2.77 -4.23
CA VAL A 90 18.39 -1.58 -4.84
C VAL A 90 19.18 -0.79 -3.80
N PHE A 91 18.58 -0.51 -2.65
CA PHE A 91 19.22 0.24 -1.57
C PHE A 91 20.35 -0.56 -0.89
N TYR A 92 20.17 -1.86 -0.67
CA TYR A 92 21.21 -2.73 -0.11
C TYR A 92 22.47 -2.77 -0.99
N ASN A 93 22.30 -2.89 -2.31
CA ASN A 93 23.41 -2.87 -3.25
C ASN A 93 24.11 -1.50 -3.28
N TYR A 94 23.36 -0.41 -3.15
CA TYR A 94 23.93 0.93 -3.01
C TYR A 94 24.78 1.11 -1.76
N VAL A 95 24.29 0.64 -0.61
CA VAL A 95 25.04 0.71 0.65
C VAL A 95 26.33 -0.11 0.57
N LYS A 96 26.28 -1.28 -0.08
CA LYS A 96 27.44 -2.14 -0.26
C LYS A 96 28.47 -1.54 -1.22
N ASN A 97 28.02 -1.08 -2.39
CA ASN A 97 28.85 -0.49 -3.45
C ASN A 97 28.19 0.80 -3.97
N PRO A 98 28.50 1.98 -3.39
CA PRO A 98 27.88 3.23 -3.80
C PRO A 98 28.18 3.60 -5.26
N ASP A 99 29.36 3.25 -5.77
CA ASP A 99 29.82 3.60 -7.11
C ASP A 99 29.09 2.83 -8.22
N ASP A 100 28.57 1.62 -7.92
CA ASP A 100 27.81 0.80 -8.88
C ASP A 100 26.45 1.42 -9.24
N SER A 101 25.91 2.32 -8.40
CA SER A 101 24.53 2.81 -8.54
C SER A 101 24.46 4.25 -9.06
N PHE A 102 24.75 4.41 -10.36
CA PHE A 102 24.69 5.71 -11.07
C PHE A 102 23.39 6.49 -10.78
N MET A 103 22.23 5.82 -10.81
CA MET A 103 20.93 6.47 -10.62
C MET A 103 20.73 7.03 -9.21
N LEU A 104 21.10 6.29 -8.17
CA LEU A 104 20.98 6.75 -6.78
C LEU A 104 21.95 7.88 -6.45
N ASN A 105 23.17 7.85 -7.02
CA ASN A 105 24.09 8.97 -6.93
C ASN A 105 23.54 10.22 -7.61
N LYS A 106 22.92 10.07 -8.80
CA LYS A 106 22.25 11.18 -9.48
C LYS A 106 21.15 11.79 -8.61
N ILE A 107 20.31 10.98 -7.95
CA ILE A 107 19.28 11.45 -7.01
C ILE A 107 19.91 12.15 -5.80
N LYS A 108 20.98 11.58 -5.24
CA LYS A 108 21.69 12.14 -4.08
C LYS A 108 22.27 13.53 -4.34
N TYR A 109 22.82 13.77 -5.53
CA TYR A 109 23.51 15.03 -5.85
C TYR A 109 22.63 16.05 -6.59
N ASN A 110 21.56 15.63 -7.28
CA ASN A 110 20.69 16.54 -8.03
C ASN A 110 19.45 16.98 -7.20
N PRO A 111 19.37 18.24 -6.73
CA PRO A 111 18.22 18.73 -5.96
C PRO A 111 16.92 18.81 -6.77
N LEU A 112 17.00 19.15 -8.06
CA LEU A 112 15.83 19.22 -8.93
C LEU A 112 15.20 17.83 -9.11
N LEU A 113 16.02 16.80 -9.27
CA LEU A 113 15.52 15.42 -9.37
C LEU A 113 14.81 15.00 -8.08
N ARG A 114 15.33 15.36 -6.90
CA ARG A 114 14.65 15.07 -5.62
C ARG A 114 13.32 15.81 -5.50
N ALA A 115 13.29 17.10 -5.84
CA ALA A 115 12.05 17.88 -5.82
C ALA A 115 11.01 17.27 -6.77
N ALA A 116 11.41 16.88 -7.98
CA ALA A 116 10.55 16.19 -8.94
C ALA A 116 10.03 14.85 -8.39
N MET A 117 10.88 14.05 -7.72
CA MET A 117 10.45 12.80 -7.08
C MET A 117 9.44 13.04 -5.96
N TYR A 118 9.60 14.09 -5.15
CA TYR A 118 8.62 14.44 -4.12
C TYR A 118 7.29 14.87 -4.73
N VAL A 119 7.30 15.80 -5.68
CA VAL A 119 6.08 16.28 -6.34
C VAL A 119 5.37 15.12 -7.03
N LEU A 120 6.09 14.30 -7.79
CA LEU A 120 5.52 13.13 -8.46
C LEU A 120 5.00 12.11 -7.45
N GLY A 121 5.75 11.81 -6.40
CA GLY A 121 5.37 10.84 -5.38
C GLY A 121 4.10 11.26 -4.62
N PHE A 122 4.05 12.51 -4.15
CA PHE A 122 2.86 13.09 -3.54
C PHE A 122 1.69 13.13 -4.51
N SER A 123 1.90 13.52 -5.77
CA SER A 123 0.84 13.57 -6.77
C SER A 123 0.25 12.19 -7.03
N LEU A 124 1.09 11.16 -7.18
CA LEU A 124 0.62 9.78 -7.37
C LEU A 124 -0.20 9.31 -6.18
N MET A 125 0.32 9.47 -4.96
CA MET A 125 -0.42 9.09 -3.74
C MET A 125 -1.74 9.85 -3.61
N PHE A 126 -1.73 11.16 -3.87
CA PHE A 126 -2.91 12.01 -3.79
C PHE A 126 -3.96 11.62 -4.82
N VAL A 127 -3.57 11.44 -6.08
CA VAL A 127 -4.50 11.02 -7.14
C VAL A 127 -5.10 9.66 -6.81
N MET A 128 -4.31 8.68 -6.37
CA MET A 128 -4.85 7.36 -6.02
C MET A 128 -5.79 7.40 -4.81
N VAL A 129 -5.59 8.29 -3.84
CA VAL A 129 -6.50 8.42 -2.68
C VAL A 129 -7.79 9.15 -3.04
N PHE A 130 -7.69 10.26 -3.79
CA PHE A 130 -8.83 11.14 -4.01
C PHE A 130 -9.61 10.83 -5.30
N SER A 131 -9.05 10.10 -6.26
CA SER A 131 -9.78 9.79 -7.50
C SER A 131 -11.03 8.96 -7.24
N VAL A 132 -11.05 8.11 -6.21
CA VAL A 132 -12.21 7.27 -5.87
C VAL A 132 -13.38 8.05 -5.26
N TYR A 133 -13.20 9.35 -4.99
CA TYR A 133 -14.24 10.19 -4.39
C TYR A 133 -15.51 10.22 -5.24
N ASP A 134 -15.39 10.54 -6.53
CA ASP A 134 -16.56 10.63 -7.42
C ASP A 134 -17.27 9.28 -7.54
N TYR A 135 -16.49 8.19 -7.64
CA TYR A 135 -17.02 6.83 -7.66
C TYR A 135 -17.81 6.50 -6.39
N THR A 136 -17.31 6.90 -5.23
CA THR A 136 -17.92 6.58 -3.94
C THR A 136 -19.13 7.47 -3.67
N LYS A 137 -19.06 8.74 -4.05
CA LYS A 137 -20.15 9.72 -3.93
C LYS A 137 -21.38 9.27 -4.70
N ASP A 138 -21.18 8.75 -5.91
CA ASP A 138 -22.27 8.32 -6.79
C ASP A 138 -22.64 6.84 -6.55
N TYR A 139 -22.35 6.28 -5.37
CA TYR A 139 -22.67 4.89 -4.98
C TYR A 139 -22.20 3.83 -6.00
N GLY A 140 -21.02 4.04 -6.58
CA GLY A 140 -20.42 3.14 -7.56
C GLY A 140 -20.97 3.30 -8.98
N THR A 141 -21.74 4.36 -9.23
CA THR A 141 -22.18 4.75 -10.57
C THR A 141 -21.23 5.79 -11.19
N GLY A 142 -21.27 5.99 -12.51
CA GLY A 142 -20.46 7.01 -13.20
C GLY A 142 -19.12 6.56 -13.77
N TRP A 143 -18.46 5.53 -13.22
CA TRP A 143 -17.21 5.00 -13.82
C TRP A 143 -17.48 3.95 -14.88
N SER A 144 -16.74 3.98 -15.99
CA SER A 144 -16.73 2.88 -16.97
C SER A 144 -16.11 1.61 -16.37
N THR A 145 -16.47 0.43 -16.88
CA THR A 145 -15.88 -0.84 -16.42
C THR A 145 -14.36 -0.83 -16.50
N GLY A 146 -13.80 -0.27 -17.58
CA GLY A 146 -12.35 -0.12 -17.75
C GLY A 146 -11.71 0.75 -16.66
N ALA A 147 -12.34 1.87 -16.30
CA ALA A 147 -11.83 2.74 -15.23
C ALA A 147 -11.85 2.05 -13.85
N ARG A 148 -12.91 1.27 -13.56
CA ARG A 148 -13.03 0.49 -12.32
C ARG A 148 -11.93 -0.55 -12.22
N VAL A 149 -11.73 -1.35 -13.27
CA VAL A 149 -10.68 -2.39 -13.32
C VAL A 149 -9.30 -1.77 -13.22
N ALA A 150 -9.04 -0.69 -13.96
CA ALA A 150 -7.76 0.00 -13.93
C ALA A 150 -7.43 0.53 -12.53
N TYR A 151 -8.40 1.16 -11.85
CA TYR A 151 -8.20 1.65 -10.50
C TYR A 151 -8.03 0.51 -9.48
N ALA A 152 -8.88 -0.52 -9.55
CA ALA A 152 -8.82 -1.69 -8.64
C ALA A 152 -7.44 -2.38 -8.70
N THR A 153 -6.85 -2.47 -9.89
CA THR A 153 -5.53 -3.07 -10.08
C THR A 153 -4.38 -2.10 -9.79
N LEU A 154 -4.44 -0.86 -10.26
CA LEU A 154 -3.28 0.04 -10.28
C LEU A 154 -3.18 0.95 -9.05
N SER A 155 -4.26 1.12 -8.28
CA SER A 155 -4.28 1.99 -7.10
C SER A 155 -3.15 1.65 -6.12
N THR A 156 -3.02 0.37 -5.76
CA THR A 156 -1.98 -0.11 -4.84
C THR A 156 -0.56 0.06 -5.39
N PRO A 157 -0.19 -0.48 -6.57
CA PRO A 157 1.18 -0.33 -7.09
C PRO A 157 1.59 1.12 -7.32
N LEU A 158 0.68 1.98 -7.82
CA LEU A 158 0.98 3.40 -8.04
C LEU A 158 1.13 4.16 -6.71
N PHE A 159 0.31 3.84 -5.70
CA PHE A 159 0.47 4.41 -4.37
C PHE A 159 1.81 4.05 -3.74
N ILE A 160 2.21 2.76 -3.81
CA ILE A 160 3.50 2.30 -3.28
C ILE A 160 4.67 2.91 -4.05
N LEU A 161 4.55 3.03 -5.38
CA LEU A 161 5.55 3.73 -6.19
C LEU A 161 5.71 5.19 -5.74
N GLY A 162 4.59 5.89 -5.51
CA GLY A 162 4.59 7.25 -4.99
C GLY A 162 5.27 7.35 -3.62
N LEU A 163 4.98 6.42 -2.71
CA LEU A 163 5.61 6.34 -1.40
C LEU A 163 7.14 6.13 -1.51
N VAL A 164 7.58 5.24 -2.40
CA VAL A 164 9.01 4.97 -2.61
C VAL A 164 9.75 6.18 -3.17
N LEU A 165 9.14 6.93 -4.08
CA LEU A 165 9.71 8.18 -4.61
C LEU A 165 9.98 9.22 -3.52
N ILE A 166 9.19 9.21 -2.44
CA ILE A 166 9.39 10.07 -1.27
C ILE A 166 10.47 9.49 -0.34
N ILE A 167 10.45 8.17 -0.10
CA ILE A 167 11.35 7.52 0.86
C ILE A 167 12.80 7.47 0.35
N ILE A 168 13.06 7.17 -0.94
CA ILE A 168 14.43 7.02 -1.47
C ILE A 168 15.30 8.27 -1.22
N PRO A 169 14.87 9.50 -1.57
CA PRO A 169 15.65 10.70 -1.27
C PRO A 169 15.86 10.94 0.23
N ALA A 170 14.93 10.52 1.08
CA ALA A 170 15.06 10.60 2.55
C ALA A 170 16.12 9.62 3.08
N LEU A 171 16.19 8.41 2.52
CA LEU A 171 17.20 7.40 2.85
C LEU A 171 18.62 7.83 2.44
N LEU A 172 18.77 8.63 1.38
CA LEU A 172 20.05 9.17 0.91
C LEU A 172 20.60 10.34 1.78
N ASN A 173 20.01 10.58 2.95
CA ASN A 173 20.43 11.54 3.98
C ASN A 173 20.45 13.01 3.54
N ARG A 174 19.63 13.39 2.56
CA ARG A 174 19.52 14.78 2.06
C ARG A 174 18.22 15.49 2.45
N ALA A 175 17.26 14.80 3.07
CA ALA A 175 15.99 15.38 3.48
C ALA A 175 15.71 15.17 4.97
N LYS A 176 16.30 16.04 5.80
CA LYS A 176 16.21 15.95 7.27
C LYS A 176 14.76 16.03 7.76
N LEU A 177 13.93 16.88 7.17
CA LEU A 177 12.51 17.02 7.55
C LEU A 177 11.70 15.75 7.24
N VAL A 178 11.78 15.27 6.00
CA VAL A 178 11.06 14.04 5.57
C VAL A 178 11.52 12.85 6.40
N ARG A 179 12.83 12.73 6.68
CA ARG A 179 13.38 11.68 7.53
C ARG A 179 12.91 11.81 8.98
N PHE A 180 12.86 13.01 9.54
CA PHE A 180 12.36 13.24 10.90
C PHE A 180 10.89 12.84 11.02
N LEU A 181 10.06 13.21 10.04
CA LEU A 181 8.64 12.88 10.03
C LEU A 181 8.41 11.38 9.80
N LEU A 182 8.97 10.80 8.73
CA LEU A 182 8.64 9.42 8.30
C LEU A 182 9.45 8.34 9.00
N ILE A 183 10.68 8.64 9.43
CA ILE A 183 11.63 7.67 10.03
C ILE A 183 11.92 8.07 11.50
N GLY A 184 11.17 9.03 12.05
CA GLY A 184 11.30 9.45 13.43
C GLY A 184 10.90 8.35 14.43
N PRO A 185 11.45 8.38 15.65
CA PRO A 185 11.15 7.37 16.67
C PRO A 185 9.67 7.37 17.07
N VAL A 186 9.02 8.54 17.10
CA VAL A 186 7.59 8.66 17.40
C VAL A 186 6.74 7.96 16.33
N LEU A 187 6.97 8.27 15.06
CA LEU A 187 6.20 7.63 13.98
C LEU A 187 6.52 6.13 13.88
N THR A 188 7.76 5.73 14.16
CA THR A 188 8.14 4.31 14.22
C THR A 188 7.41 3.58 15.35
N LEU A 189 7.26 4.21 16.52
CA LEU A 189 6.48 3.66 17.63
C LEU A 189 5.01 3.51 17.23
N LEU A 190 4.41 4.58 16.70
CA LEU A 190 3.02 4.56 16.23
C LEU A 190 2.78 3.51 15.15
N ALA A 191 3.71 3.37 14.20
CA ALA A 191 3.66 2.37 13.13
C ALA A 191 3.71 0.92 13.65
N ARG A 192 4.29 0.67 14.83
CA ARG A 192 4.24 -0.66 15.49
C ARG A 192 2.93 -0.88 16.23
N SER A 193 2.32 0.18 16.73
CA SER A 193 1.06 0.13 17.46
C SER A 193 -0.18 -0.01 16.56
N THR A 194 -0.08 0.30 15.26
CA THR A 194 -1.18 0.18 14.29
C THR A 194 -1.85 -1.19 14.33
N TYR A 195 -1.08 -2.27 14.46
CA TYR A 195 -1.59 -3.63 14.58
C TYR A 195 -2.46 -3.86 15.82
N ILE A 196 -2.02 -3.31 16.96
CA ILE A 196 -2.75 -3.44 18.22
C ILE A 196 -4.04 -2.64 18.15
N VAL A 197 -3.98 -1.42 17.59
CA VAL A 197 -5.14 -0.56 17.41
C VAL A 197 -6.14 -1.22 16.45
N ALA A 198 -5.70 -1.69 15.28
CA ALA A 198 -6.58 -2.32 14.28
C ALA A 198 -7.28 -3.59 14.80
N LEU A 199 -6.66 -4.32 15.74
CA LEU A 199 -7.27 -5.50 16.35
C LEU A 199 -8.24 -5.16 17.48
N SER A 200 -7.85 -4.23 18.35
CA SER A 200 -8.61 -3.89 19.57
C SER A 200 -9.74 -2.89 19.30
N HIS A 201 -9.60 -2.01 18.32
CA HIS A 201 -10.55 -0.94 18.04
C HIS A 201 -11.96 -1.46 17.72
N PRO A 202 -12.17 -2.42 16.81
CA PRO A 202 -13.52 -2.96 16.58
C PRO A 202 -14.14 -3.60 17.83
N VAL A 203 -13.33 -4.22 18.70
CA VAL A 203 -13.80 -4.82 19.97
C VAL A 203 -14.28 -3.74 20.93
N LEU A 204 -13.51 -2.66 21.09
CA LEU A 204 -13.87 -1.52 21.92
C LEU A 204 -15.15 -0.84 21.40
N MET A 205 -15.24 -0.62 20.09
CA MET A 205 -16.40 -0.01 19.46
C MET A 205 -17.67 -0.87 19.65
N ILE A 206 -17.58 -2.19 19.46
CA ILE A 206 -18.70 -3.10 19.73
C ILE A 206 -19.11 -3.00 21.20
N GLY A 207 -18.17 -2.98 22.15
CA GLY A 207 -18.46 -2.84 23.57
C GLY A 207 -19.19 -1.53 23.90
N ILE A 208 -18.74 -0.41 23.33
CA ILE A 208 -19.39 0.91 23.49
C ILE A 208 -20.81 0.87 22.90
N TYR A 209 -20.97 0.32 21.70
CA TYR A 209 -22.27 0.29 21.03
C TYR A 209 -23.30 -0.62 21.69
N VAL A 210 -22.87 -1.75 22.26
CA VAL A 210 -23.75 -2.65 23.01
C VAL A 210 -24.15 -2.04 24.36
N THR A 211 -23.33 -1.17 24.94
CA THR A 211 -23.61 -0.50 26.23
C THR A 211 -24.41 0.79 26.09
N THR A 212 -24.41 1.43 24.92
CA THR A 212 -25.29 2.57 24.66
C THR A 212 -26.75 2.13 24.56
N GLY A 213 -27.55 2.45 25.58
CA GLY A 213 -29.00 2.18 25.62
C GLY A 213 -29.86 3.01 24.67
N GLN A 214 -29.27 3.59 23.61
CA GLN A 214 -29.94 4.44 22.62
C GLN A 214 -29.66 3.93 21.21
N ALA A 215 -30.62 4.12 20.31
CA ALA A 215 -30.41 3.86 18.88
C ALA A 215 -29.28 4.75 18.35
N ILE A 216 -28.29 4.14 17.71
CA ILE A 216 -27.12 4.86 17.18
C ILE A 216 -27.54 5.53 15.87
N TYR A 217 -27.78 6.84 15.92
CA TYR A 217 -27.80 7.65 14.70
C TYR A 217 -26.37 7.76 14.14
N MET A 218 -26.19 7.33 12.89
CA MET A 218 -24.91 7.40 12.16
C MET A 218 -24.59 8.87 11.79
N GLU A 219 -24.17 9.64 12.78
CA GLU A 219 -23.63 10.98 12.57
C GLU A 219 -22.20 10.90 12.04
N THR A 220 -21.76 11.92 11.30
CA THR A 220 -20.48 11.90 10.54
C THR A 220 -19.26 11.55 11.40
N TYR A 221 -19.21 11.94 12.67
CA TYR A 221 -18.10 11.60 13.57
C TYR A 221 -18.15 10.15 14.09
N LYS A 222 -19.36 9.55 14.20
CA LYS A 222 -19.52 8.12 14.56
C LYS A 222 -19.15 7.20 13.41
N MET A 223 -19.33 7.67 12.17
CA MET A 223 -18.76 7.02 10.99
C MET A 223 -17.22 6.96 11.08
N PHE A 224 -16.54 8.07 11.36
CA PHE A 224 -15.08 8.06 11.57
C PHE A 224 -14.64 7.05 12.64
N ALA A 225 -15.42 6.89 13.72
CA ALA A 225 -15.14 5.91 14.76
C ALA A 225 -15.38 4.44 14.33
N MET A 226 -16.17 4.17 13.28
CA MET A 226 -16.29 2.83 12.68
C MET A 226 -15.21 2.52 11.64
N PHE A 227 -14.52 3.54 11.10
CA PHE A 227 -13.59 3.41 9.98
C PHE A 227 -12.10 3.50 10.37
N CYS A 228 -11.78 3.73 11.65
CA CYS A 228 -10.46 3.48 12.24
C CYS A 228 -10.39 2.08 12.86
#